data_AF-A0A7S3Y214-F1
#
_entry.id   AF-A0A7S3Y214-F1
#
_cell.length_a   1.000
_cell.length_b   1.000
_cell.length_c   1.000
_cell.angle_alpha   90.00
_cell.angle_beta   90.00
_cell.angle_gamma   90.00
#
_symmetry.space_group_name_H-M   'P 1'
#
loop_
_entity.id
_entity.type
_entity.pdbx_description
1 polymer ?
#
loop_
_entity_poly.entity_id
_entity_poly.type
_entity_poly.pdbx_seq_one_letter_code
_entity_poly.pdbx_strand_id
1 'polypeptide(L)'
;GEGRRGRKLTVATTGTLRNLVVPIMFADHVNRTVPTRAELELLWNADRGHPSYYGSTNASVRSFFAAQSYGALDLNTTVGPWVVVSGSESYYCGGVSGPGSDNWMELLREALNLTDAYVDFSEFDQDGDGYIDAIAFMHSGWGRRRKVHVVCHTSPAHA
;
A
#
# COMPACT_ATOMS: atom_id res chain seq x y z
N GLY A 1 31.74 2.74 24.39
CA GLY A 1 30.82 3.75 23.86
C GLY A 1 30.32 3.24 22.53
N GLU A 2 29.02 3.20 22.34
CA GLU A 2 28.42 3.05 21.01
C GLU A 2 26.96 3.48 21.13
N GLY A 3 26.64 4.56 20.43
CA GLY A 3 25.35 5.21 20.49
C GLY A 3 24.30 4.37 19.78
N ARG A 4 23.20 4.11 20.47
CA ARG A 4 21.91 3.81 19.85
C ARG A 4 21.56 4.98 18.93
N ARG A 5 21.89 4.88 17.64
CA ARG A 5 21.32 5.78 16.61
C ARG A 5 19.81 5.58 16.64
N GLY A 6 19.08 6.54 17.20
CA GLY A 6 17.65 6.63 17.01
C GLY A 6 17.38 6.67 15.51
N ARG A 7 16.59 5.71 15.02
CA ARG A 7 16.16 5.62 13.63
C ARG A 7 15.47 6.94 13.30
N LYS A 8 16.07 7.75 12.43
CA LYS A 8 15.45 8.99 11.97
C LYS A 8 14.47 8.59 10.86
N LEU A 9 13.28 8.17 11.28
CA LEU A 9 12.16 7.87 10.38
C LEU A 9 11.73 9.21 9.77
N THR A 10 12.20 9.51 8.57
CA THR A 10 11.91 10.79 7.90
C THR A 10 11.13 10.51 6.63
N VAL A 11 9.84 10.16 6.77
CA VAL A 11 8.95 10.17 5.61
C VAL A 11 8.85 11.60 5.11
N ALA A 12 9.06 11.82 3.81
CA ALA A 12 8.92 13.14 3.21
C ALA A 12 7.48 13.67 3.47
N THR A 13 7.38 14.78 4.20
CA THR A 13 6.10 15.45 4.48
C THR A 13 5.80 16.58 3.49
N THR A 14 6.73 16.85 2.58
CA THR A 14 6.63 17.82 1.50
C THR A 14 7.29 17.28 0.22
N GLY A 15 6.99 17.87 -0.93
CA GLY A 15 7.46 17.41 -2.23
C GLY A 15 6.69 16.19 -2.75
N THR A 16 7.32 15.41 -3.63
CA THR A 16 6.74 14.19 -4.17
C THR A 16 7.19 12.97 -3.37
N LEU A 17 6.24 12.26 -2.77
CA LEU A 17 6.45 10.98 -2.09
C LEU A 17 5.97 9.85 -3.01
N ARG A 18 6.86 8.93 -3.36
CA ARG A 18 6.59 7.73 -4.16
C ARG A 18 6.06 6.65 -3.25
N ASN A 19 4.83 6.24 -3.50
CA ASN A 19 4.14 5.24 -2.70
C ASN A 19 3.89 3.99 -3.54
N LEU A 20 4.20 2.81 -3.01
CA LEU A 20 3.81 1.55 -3.63
C LEU A 20 2.52 1.02 -3.00
N VAL A 21 1.54 0.66 -3.82
CA VAL A 21 0.40 -0.14 -3.35
C VAL A 21 0.55 -1.57 -3.84
N VAL A 22 0.43 -2.52 -2.91
CA VAL A 22 0.46 -3.96 -3.18
C VAL A 22 -0.95 -4.55 -2.97
N PRO A 23 -1.69 -4.85 -4.06
CA PRO A 23 -2.96 -5.57 -3.99
C PRO A 23 -2.76 -7.08 -3.79
N ILE A 24 -3.38 -7.65 -2.76
CA ILE A 24 -3.22 -9.03 -2.29
C ILE A 24 -4.52 -9.80 -2.43
N MET A 25 -4.49 -10.86 -3.22
CA MET A 25 -5.58 -11.80 -3.37
C MET A 25 -5.30 -13.07 -2.56
N PHE A 26 -6.23 -13.48 -1.70
CA PHE A 26 -6.11 -14.75 -0.98
C PHE A 26 -6.42 -15.93 -1.92
N ALA A 27 -5.85 -17.11 -1.64
CA ALA A 27 -6.02 -18.29 -2.49
C ALA A 27 -7.49 -18.69 -2.69
N ASP A 28 -8.33 -18.51 -1.66
CA ASP A 28 -9.76 -18.79 -1.69
C ASP A 28 -10.60 -17.67 -2.34
N HIS A 29 -9.96 -16.59 -2.82
CA HIS A 29 -10.61 -15.43 -3.43
C HIS A 29 -10.34 -15.28 -4.93
N VAL A 30 -9.67 -16.23 -5.57
CA VAL A 30 -9.32 -16.15 -7.01
C VAL A 30 -10.52 -15.94 -7.94
N ASN A 31 -11.71 -16.35 -7.51
CA ASN A 31 -12.96 -16.18 -8.26
C ASN A 31 -13.78 -14.95 -7.83
N ARG A 32 -13.26 -14.11 -6.91
CA ARG A 32 -13.95 -12.88 -6.50
C ARG A 32 -13.74 -11.78 -7.52
N THR A 33 -14.78 -10.99 -7.72
CA THR A 33 -14.66 -9.71 -8.41
C THR A 33 -13.90 -8.74 -7.52
N VAL A 34 -12.72 -8.32 -7.97
CA VAL A 34 -11.90 -7.27 -7.36
C VAL A 34 -11.82 -6.07 -8.30
N PRO A 35 -11.52 -4.86 -7.78
CA PRO A 35 -11.26 -3.71 -8.63
C PRO A 35 -10.16 -4.00 -9.65
N THR A 36 -10.41 -3.57 -10.89
CA THR A 36 -9.42 -3.56 -11.96
C THR A 36 -8.28 -2.62 -11.61
N ARG A 37 -7.13 -2.80 -12.28
CA ARG A 37 -6.00 -1.87 -12.12
C ARG A 37 -6.42 -0.43 -12.41
N ALA A 38 -7.19 -0.18 -13.47
CA ALA A 38 -7.65 1.17 -13.81
C ALA A 38 -8.51 1.81 -12.70
N GLU A 39 -9.39 1.04 -12.05
CA GLU A 39 -10.17 1.53 -10.90
C GLU A 39 -9.29 1.83 -9.70
N LEU A 40 -8.25 1.03 -9.45
CA LEU A 40 -7.26 1.31 -8.41
C LEU A 40 -6.43 2.56 -8.74
N GLU A 41 -5.98 2.72 -9.99
CA GLU A 41 -5.26 3.92 -10.42
C GLU A 41 -6.10 5.17 -10.20
N LEU A 42 -7.40 5.13 -10.51
CA LEU A 42 -8.32 6.23 -10.20
C LEU A 42 -8.44 6.49 -8.69
N LEU A 43 -8.58 5.43 -7.88
CA LEU A 43 -8.67 5.55 -6.42
C LEU A 43 -7.41 6.20 -5.81
N TRP A 44 -6.23 5.84 -6.28
CA TRP A 44 -4.97 6.29 -5.69
C TRP A 44 -4.48 7.61 -6.28
N ASN A 45 -4.56 7.79 -7.59
CA ASN A 45 -3.83 8.84 -8.32
C ASN A 45 -4.71 9.93 -8.95
N ALA A 46 -6.04 9.78 -9.01
CA ALA A 46 -6.86 10.76 -9.72
C ALA A 46 -6.70 12.18 -9.17
N ASP A 47 -6.65 13.18 -10.04
CA ASP A 47 -6.54 14.56 -9.60
C ASP A 47 -7.82 15.07 -8.93
N ARG A 48 -7.72 16.21 -8.26
CA ARG A 48 -8.87 16.89 -7.66
C ARG A 48 -9.91 17.20 -8.73
N GLY A 49 -11.18 16.88 -8.46
CA GLY A 49 -12.27 17.16 -9.38
C GLY A 49 -12.40 16.20 -10.56
N HIS A 50 -11.76 15.02 -10.50
CA HIS A 50 -11.92 13.99 -11.53
C HIS A 50 -13.41 13.63 -11.74
N PRO A 51 -13.91 13.57 -13.00
CA PRO A 51 -15.34 13.40 -13.30
C PRO A 51 -15.98 12.15 -12.69
N SER A 52 -15.21 11.07 -12.53
CA SER A 52 -15.67 9.82 -11.89
C SER A 52 -16.08 10.00 -10.43
N TYR A 53 -15.65 11.09 -9.79
CA TYR A 53 -15.94 11.40 -8.40
C TYR A 53 -16.71 12.72 -8.32
N TYR A 54 -17.96 12.70 -8.82
CA TYR A 54 -18.93 13.79 -8.81
C TYR A 54 -18.73 14.82 -7.68
N GLY A 55 -18.01 15.91 -7.97
CA GLY A 55 -17.87 17.07 -7.09
C GLY A 55 -17.10 16.87 -5.77
N SER A 56 -16.45 15.71 -5.54
CA SER A 56 -15.62 15.52 -4.34
C SER A 56 -14.24 16.16 -4.55
N THR A 57 -13.87 17.10 -3.67
CA THR A 57 -12.54 17.73 -3.66
C THR A 57 -11.42 16.77 -3.24
N ASN A 58 -11.77 15.58 -2.74
CA ASN A 58 -10.90 14.54 -2.19
C ASN A 58 -11.29 13.18 -2.79
N ALA A 59 -11.32 13.15 -4.12
CA ALA A 59 -11.74 12.02 -4.95
C ALA A 59 -10.82 10.78 -4.87
N SER A 60 -9.53 11.02 -4.65
CA SER A 60 -8.47 10.01 -4.57
C SER A 60 -7.58 10.21 -3.34
N VAL A 61 -6.76 9.21 -3.05
CA VAL A 61 -5.75 9.30 -1.97
C VAL A 61 -4.78 10.45 -2.23
N ARG A 62 -4.23 10.58 -3.44
CA ARG A 62 -3.37 11.71 -3.83
C ARG A 62 -4.05 13.07 -3.61
N SER A 63 -5.28 13.22 -4.08
CA SER A 63 -6.04 14.48 -3.93
C SER A 63 -6.32 14.81 -2.46
N PHE A 64 -6.52 13.80 -1.62
CA PHE A 64 -6.71 13.96 -0.18
C PHE A 64 -5.43 14.48 0.49
N PHE A 65 -4.28 13.85 0.25
CA PHE A 65 -3.01 14.30 0.83
C PHE A 65 -2.61 15.69 0.32
N ALA A 66 -2.84 15.98 -0.96
CA ALA A 66 -2.65 17.33 -1.51
C ALA A 66 -3.59 18.36 -0.84
N ALA A 67 -4.78 17.96 -0.39
CA ALA A 67 -5.71 18.82 0.36
C ALA A 67 -5.25 19.13 1.77
N GLN A 68 -4.89 18.09 2.52
CA GLN A 68 -4.51 18.26 3.91
C GLN A 68 -3.16 18.94 4.06
N SER A 69 -2.29 18.83 3.04
CA SER A 69 -0.97 19.48 3.01
C SER A 69 -0.98 20.87 2.37
N TYR A 70 -2.13 21.41 1.96
CA TYR A 70 -2.22 22.65 1.19
C TYR A 70 -1.34 22.65 -0.08
N GLY A 71 -1.21 21.49 -0.72
CA GLY A 71 -0.38 21.28 -1.91
C GLY A 71 1.11 21.07 -1.63
N ALA A 72 1.53 21.01 -0.36
CA ALA A 72 2.93 20.79 -0.01
C ALA A 72 3.37 19.35 -0.27
N LEU A 73 2.47 18.37 -0.22
CA LEU A 73 2.74 16.95 -0.45
C LEU A 73 1.99 16.45 -1.69
N ASP A 74 2.73 15.85 -2.61
CA ASP A 74 2.23 15.11 -3.75
C ASP A 74 2.51 13.61 -3.57
N LEU A 75 1.48 12.83 -3.26
CA LEU A 75 1.61 11.38 -3.11
C LEU A 75 1.44 10.70 -4.47
N ASN A 76 2.56 10.36 -5.12
CA ASN A 76 2.57 9.66 -6.39
C ASN A 76 2.58 8.14 -6.16
N THR A 77 1.47 7.47 -6.48
CA THR A 77 1.32 6.04 -6.16
C THR A 77 1.54 5.14 -7.37
N THR A 78 2.35 4.10 -7.24
CA THR A 78 2.41 3.00 -8.20
C THR A 78 1.51 1.87 -7.72
N VAL A 79 0.56 1.43 -8.55
CA VAL A 79 -0.29 0.28 -8.26
C VAL A 79 0.34 -1.00 -8.83
N GLY A 80 0.76 -1.90 -7.94
CA GLY A 80 1.23 -3.23 -8.32
C GLY A 80 0.12 -4.13 -8.91
N PRO A 81 0.48 -5.24 -9.56
CA PRO A 81 -0.52 -6.23 -9.96
C PRO A 81 -1.16 -6.88 -8.73
N TRP A 82 -2.34 -7.46 -8.90
CA TRP A 82 -2.89 -8.35 -7.87
C TRP A 82 -2.02 -9.60 -7.76
N VAL A 83 -1.39 -9.80 -6.61
CA VAL A 83 -0.64 -11.02 -6.30
C VAL A 83 -1.51 -12.00 -5.55
N VAL A 84 -1.49 -13.28 -5.95
CA VAL A 84 -2.26 -14.34 -5.28
C VAL A 84 -1.35 -15.05 -4.29
N VAL A 85 -1.63 -14.90 -3.00
CA VAL A 85 -0.91 -15.62 -1.94
C VAL A 85 -1.44 -17.04 -1.79
N SER A 86 -0.64 -17.93 -1.22
CA SER A 86 -0.86 -19.37 -1.15
C SER A 86 -1.94 -19.80 -0.15
N GLY A 87 -2.12 -19.05 0.94
CA GLY A 87 -3.10 -19.33 1.99
C GLY A 87 -4.45 -18.62 1.80
N SER A 88 -5.44 -19.07 2.58
CA SER A 88 -6.78 -18.46 2.64
C SER A 88 -6.83 -17.22 3.52
N GLU A 89 -7.89 -16.42 3.39
CA GLU A 89 -8.13 -15.27 4.29
C GLU A 89 -8.13 -15.70 5.77
N SER A 90 -8.74 -16.85 6.07
CA SER A 90 -8.80 -17.39 7.44
C SER A 90 -7.42 -17.77 7.98
N TYR A 91 -6.54 -18.33 7.13
CA TYR A 91 -5.18 -18.70 7.53
C TYR A 91 -4.35 -17.47 7.94
N TYR A 92 -4.34 -16.44 7.08
CA TYR A 92 -3.51 -15.27 7.33
C TYR A 92 -4.11 -14.32 8.34
N CYS A 93 -5.44 -14.22 8.43
CA CYS A 93 -6.13 -13.26 9.31
C CYS A 93 -6.70 -13.90 10.59
N GLY A 94 -6.52 -15.21 10.80
CA GLY A 94 -7.00 -15.93 11.99
C GLY A 94 -8.52 -15.91 12.17
N GLY A 95 -9.28 -15.78 11.07
CA GLY A 95 -10.74 -15.58 11.10
C GLY A 95 -11.19 -14.21 11.64
N VAL A 96 -10.26 -13.28 11.92
CA VAL A 96 -10.52 -11.93 12.41
C VAL A 96 -10.09 -10.92 11.35
N SER A 97 -10.94 -9.96 11.00
CA SER A 97 -10.55 -8.94 10.01
C SER A 97 -9.50 -7.96 10.61
N GLY A 98 -8.21 -8.11 10.25
CA GLY A 98 -7.15 -7.13 10.57
C GLY A 98 -5.80 -7.75 10.95
N PRO A 99 -4.80 -6.94 11.35
CA PRO A 99 -3.45 -7.37 11.75
C PRO A 99 -3.42 -8.01 13.15
N GLY A 100 -4.31 -8.96 13.41
CA GLY A 100 -4.52 -9.57 14.74
C GLY A 100 -4.09 -11.03 14.87
N SER A 101 -3.54 -11.61 13.80
CA SER A 101 -3.09 -13.00 13.71
C SER A 101 -1.57 -13.09 13.60
N ASP A 102 -1.01 -14.18 14.12
CA ASP A 102 0.44 -14.46 14.04
C ASP A 102 0.94 -14.51 12.59
N ASN A 103 0.06 -14.79 11.64
CA ASN A 103 0.39 -14.98 10.21
C ASN A 103 0.26 -13.72 9.35
N TRP A 104 -0.16 -12.56 9.90
CA TRP A 104 -0.28 -11.34 9.11
C TRP A 104 1.07 -10.87 8.53
N MET A 105 2.16 -11.06 9.27
CA MET A 105 3.50 -10.74 8.76
C MET A 105 3.96 -11.72 7.69
N GLU A 106 3.51 -12.97 7.72
CA GLU A 106 3.77 -13.95 6.64
C GLU A 106 3.08 -13.51 5.35
N LEU A 107 1.82 -13.06 5.46
CA LEU A 107 1.06 -12.51 4.32
C LEU A 107 1.82 -11.37 3.62
N LEU A 108 2.30 -10.40 4.39
CA LEU A 108 2.99 -9.24 3.83
C LEU A 108 4.32 -9.64 3.16
N ARG A 109 5.08 -10.56 3.78
CA ARG A 109 6.35 -11.06 3.20
C ARG A 109 6.12 -11.81 1.89
N GLU A 110 5.12 -12.69 1.86
CA GLU A 110 4.79 -13.44 0.66
C GLU A 110 4.29 -12.53 -0.45
N ALA A 111 3.44 -11.55 -0.14
CA ALA A 111 2.96 -10.58 -1.10
C ALA A 111 4.11 -9.74 -1.70
N LEU A 112 5.08 -9.31 -0.88
CA LEU A 112 6.26 -8.60 -1.35
C LEU A 112 7.10 -9.47 -2.28
N ASN A 113 7.40 -10.71 -1.89
CA ASN A 113 8.16 -11.64 -2.73
C ASN A 113 7.49 -11.91 -4.08
N LEU A 114 6.15 -12.00 -4.11
CA LEU A 114 5.40 -12.15 -5.35
C LEU A 114 5.40 -10.86 -6.20
N THR A 115 5.46 -9.69 -5.56
CA THR A 115 5.43 -8.38 -6.23
C THR A 115 6.78 -8.01 -6.82
N ASP A 116 7.88 -8.46 -6.22
CA ASP A 116 9.27 -8.22 -6.65
C ASP A 116 9.52 -8.61 -8.11
N ALA A 117 8.84 -9.65 -8.60
CA ALA A 117 8.88 -10.05 -10.00
C ALA A 117 8.34 -9.01 -11.00
N TYR A 118 7.63 -7.98 -10.51
CA TYR A 118 6.92 -6.99 -11.33
C TYR A 118 7.27 -5.53 -11.01
N VAL A 119 7.88 -5.27 -9.86
CA VAL A 119 8.14 -3.92 -9.35
C VAL A 119 9.54 -3.88 -8.75
N ASP A 120 10.37 -2.92 -9.19
CA ASP A 120 11.65 -2.63 -8.57
C ASP A 120 11.44 -1.79 -7.29
N PHE A 121 11.68 -2.39 -6.13
CA PHE A 121 11.48 -1.72 -4.85
C PHE A 121 12.46 -0.57 -4.59
N SER A 122 13.62 -0.55 -5.26
CA SER A 122 14.59 0.55 -5.11
C SER A 122 14.04 1.88 -5.63
N GLU A 123 13.02 1.87 -6.50
CA GLU A 123 12.38 3.09 -6.98
C GLU A 123 11.60 3.86 -5.89
N PHE A 124 11.34 3.21 -4.75
CA PHE A 124 10.58 3.73 -3.61
C PHE A 124 11.44 3.97 -2.37
N ASP A 125 12.77 3.84 -2.48
CA ASP A 125 13.78 4.24 -1.50
C ASP A 125 14.37 5.60 -1.93
N GLN A 126 13.66 6.69 -1.65
CA GLN A 126 14.03 8.04 -2.08
C GLN A 126 15.13 8.65 -1.22
N ASP A 127 15.30 8.20 0.03
CA ASP A 127 16.35 8.69 0.92
C ASP A 127 17.64 7.84 0.91
N GLY A 128 17.59 6.67 0.25
CA GLY A 128 18.73 5.79 0.00
C GLY A 128 19.16 5.00 1.23
N ASP A 129 18.26 4.78 2.19
CA ASP A 129 18.56 4.06 3.43
C ASP A 129 18.39 2.54 3.32
N GLY A 130 17.99 2.05 2.14
CA GLY A 130 17.77 0.64 1.83
C GLY A 130 16.37 0.14 2.18
N TYR A 131 15.42 1.03 2.49
CA TYR A 131 14.04 0.70 2.81
C TYR A 131 13.05 1.46 1.91
N ILE A 132 11.88 0.86 1.67
CA ILE A 132 10.78 1.55 1.01
C ILE A 132 10.23 2.65 1.93
N ASP A 133 10.17 3.89 1.43
CA ASP A 133 9.71 5.07 2.17
C ASP A 133 8.20 5.06 2.45
N ALA A 134 7.42 4.63 1.46
CA ALA A 134 5.97 4.58 1.52
C ALA A 134 5.42 3.36 0.79
N ILE A 135 4.66 2.55 1.53
CA ILE A 135 3.97 1.38 1.02
C ILE A 135 2.58 1.26 1.65
N ALA A 136 1.65 0.70 0.90
CA ALA A 136 0.32 0.36 1.38
C ALA A 136 -0.08 -1.03 0.86
N PHE A 137 -0.86 -1.76 1.65
CA PHE A 137 -1.34 -3.09 1.29
C PHE A 137 -2.86 -3.07 1.18
N MET A 138 -3.39 -3.55 0.06
CA MET A 138 -4.82 -3.73 -0.13
C MET A 138 -5.10 -5.21 -0.26
N HIS A 139 -6.10 -5.77 0.42
CA HIS A 139 -6.39 -7.19 0.32
C HIS A 139 -7.83 -7.46 -0.13
N SER A 140 -8.05 -8.59 -0.79
CA SER A 140 -9.35 -9.10 -1.30
C SER A 140 -10.33 -9.58 -0.21
N GLY A 141 -9.93 -9.43 1.06
CA GLY A 141 -10.69 -9.92 2.22
C GLY A 141 -11.85 -9.00 2.58
N TRP A 142 -12.92 -9.59 3.13
CA TRP A 142 -14.04 -8.82 3.65
C TRP A 142 -13.66 -8.33 5.05
N GLY A 143 -13.03 -7.16 5.13
CA GLY A 143 -13.11 -6.40 6.37
C GLY A 143 -14.59 -6.22 6.70
N ARG A 144 -15.03 -6.55 7.93
CA ARG A 144 -16.40 -6.24 8.43
C ARG A 144 -16.80 -4.76 8.23
N ARG A 145 -15.86 -3.91 7.80
CA ARG A 145 -16.06 -2.66 7.06
C ARG A 145 -15.01 -2.64 5.95
N ARG A 146 -15.34 -2.16 4.75
CA ARG A 146 -14.43 -1.93 3.61
C ARG A 146 -13.17 -1.19 4.06
N LYS A 147 -12.10 -1.91 4.41
CA LYS A 147 -10.87 -1.34 4.98
C LYS A 147 -9.77 -1.47 3.93
N VAL A 148 -9.24 -0.33 3.49
CA VAL A 148 -7.87 -0.27 2.94
C VAL A 148 -6.95 -0.25 4.15
N HIS A 149 -6.07 -1.24 4.28
CA HIS A 149 -5.06 -1.21 5.33
C HIS A 149 -3.81 -0.51 4.79
N VAL A 150 -3.76 0.80 4.96
CA VAL A 150 -2.51 1.54 4.74
C VAL A 150 -1.59 1.18 5.91
N VAL A 151 -0.79 0.11 5.74
CA VAL A 151 0.33 -0.16 6.63
C VAL A 151 1.52 0.59 6.07
N CYS A 152 1.88 1.74 6.63
CA CYS A 152 3.23 2.27 6.49
C CYS A 152 4.16 1.33 7.28
N HIS A 153 4.63 0.26 6.65
CA HIS A 153 5.67 -0.60 7.21
C HIS A 153 6.92 -0.50 6.35
N THR A 154 8.04 -0.13 6.95
CA THR A 154 9.34 -0.14 6.29
C THR A 154 9.73 -1.60 6.01
N SER A 155 9.74 -1.96 4.73
CA SER A 155 10.24 -3.25 4.28
C SER A 155 11.62 -3.02 3.65
N PRO A 156 12.62 -3.88 3.90
CA PRO A 156 13.90 -3.77 3.24
C PRO A 156 13.70 -3.83 1.73
N ALA A 157 14.40 -2.98 0.98
CA ALA A 157 14.32 -2.91 -0.48
C ALA A 157 14.87 -4.17 -1.18
N HIS A 158 15.42 -5.12 -0.41
CA HIS A 158 15.87 -6.43 -0.88
C HIS A 158 15.17 -7.52 -0.04
N ALA A 159 14.41 -8.38 -0.70
CA ALA A 159 13.79 -9.59 -0.15
C ALA A 159 14.62 -10.83 -0.52
#